data_AF-A0ABC8JJK9-F1
#
_entry.id   AF-A0ABC8JJK9-F1
#
_cell.length_a   1.000
_cell.length_b   1.000
_cell.length_c   1.000
_cell.angle_alpha   90.00
_cell.angle_beta   90.00
_cell.angle_gamma   90.00
#
_symmetry.space_group_name_H-M   'P 1'
#
loop_
_entity.id
_entity.type
_entity.pdbx_description
1 polymer ?
#
loop_
_entity_poly.entity_id
_entity_poly.type
_entity_poly.pdbx_seq_one_letter_code
_entity_poly.pdbx_strand_id
1 'polypeptide(L)'
;MIFTAELTKAPSTSPATSSEELIVKYKSQLKINPRHDFMMVFTWKVCETRSMKMVRKESYEKGVAAVRCEGCDNLHLIADRRGWFGEPGSVEEFLGRSNS
;
A
#
# COMPACT_ATOMS: atom_id res chain seq x y z
N MET A 1 32.13 -37.25 -38.52
CA MET A 1 31.47 -36.17 -37.76
C MET A 1 30.10 -36.68 -37.37
N ILE A 2 29.96 -37.24 -36.17
CA ILE A 2 28.70 -37.79 -35.66
C ILE A 2 28.14 -36.74 -34.69
N PHE A 3 26.98 -36.17 -35.02
CA PHE A 3 26.18 -35.35 -34.12
C PHE A 3 25.38 -36.28 -33.19
N THR A 4 25.60 -36.19 -31.88
CA THR A 4 24.73 -36.81 -30.87
C THR A 4 23.94 -35.73 -30.14
N ALA A 5 22.62 -35.90 -30.13
CA ALA A 5 21.63 -35.05 -29.50
C ALA A 5 21.62 -35.20 -27.97
N GLU A 6 21.42 -34.06 -27.30
CA GLU A 6 20.60 -33.78 -26.12
C GLU A 6 20.74 -34.65 -24.85
N LEU A 7 21.36 -34.06 -23.83
CA LEU A 7 21.25 -34.48 -22.44
C LEU A 7 20.17 -33.65 -21.74
N THR A 8 18.94 -34.15 -21.72
CA THR A 8 17.92 -33.69 -20.75
C THR A 8 18.21 -34.31 -19.38
N LYS A 9 18.37 -33.49 -18.33
CA LYS A 9 17.93 -33.89 -16.99
C LYS A 9 17.58 -32.66 -16.14
N ALA A 10 16.34 -32.67 -15.68
CA ALA A 10 15.64 -31.62 -14.96
C ALA A 10 16.30 -31.21 -13.62
N PRO A 11 16.06 -29.97 -13.16
CA PRO A 11 16.37 -29.58 -11.79
C PRO A 11 15.49 -30.37 -10.81
N SER A 12 16.13 -30.81 -9.74
CA SER A 12 15.56 -31.52 -8.60
C SER A 12 14.33 -30.81 -8.03
N THR A 13 13.17 -31.44 -8.16
CA THR A 13 12.02 -31.22 -7.27
C THR A 13 12.32 -31.87 -5.93
N SER A 14 12.24 -31.11 -4.85
CA SER A 14 11.64 -31.61 -3.62
C SER A 14 10.46 -30.70 -3.22
N PRO A 15 9.37 -31.28 -2.68
CA PRO A 15 8.03 -30.71 -2.75
C PRO A 15 7.75 -29.95 -1.47
N ALA A 16 7.68 -28.63 -1.57
CA ALA A 16 7.25 -27.80 -0.45
C ALA A 16 5.75 -27.52 -0.62
N THR A 17 4.98 -28.30 0.15
CA THR A 17 3.62 -28.12 0.67
C THR A 17 2.54 -27.54 -0.27
N SER A 18 1.42 -28.27 -0.52
CA SER A 18 0.27 -27.75 -1.30
C SER A 18 -0.32 -26.43 -0.76
N SER A 19 -0.02 -26.12 0.50
CA SER A 19 -0.29 -24.84 1.15
C SER A 19 0.46 -23.67 0.49
N GLU A 20 1.67 -23.91 -0.03
CA GLU A 20 2.52 -22.89 -0.66
C GLU A 20 2.07 -22.56 -2.08
N GLU A 21 1.61 -23.56 -2.84
CA GLU A 21 0.94 -23.32 -4.14
C GLU A 21 -0.33 -22.49 -3.97
N LEU A 22 -1.11 -22.72 -2.92
CA LEU A 22 -2.30 -21.92 -2.61
C LEU A 22 -1.93 -20.47 -2.23
N ILE A 23 -0.85 -20.28 -1.47
CA ILE A 23 -0.33 -18.95 -1.13
C ILE A 23 0.15 -18.20 -2.38
N VAL A 24 0.87 -18.86 -3.30
CA VAL A 24 1.36 -18.26 -4.55
C VAL A 24 0.19 -17.91 -5.48
N LYS A 25 -0.80 -18.79 -5.61
CA LYS A 25 -2.00 -18.58 -6.43
C LYS A 25 -2.89 -17.47 -5.88
N TYR A 26 -2.98 -17.31 -4.57
CA TYR A 26 -3.76 -16.22 -3.96
C TYR A 26 -3.02 -14.88 -3.99
N LYS A 27 -1.69 -14.88 -3.82
CA LYS A 27 -0.84 -13.69 -3.99
C LYS A 27 -0.88 -13.13 -5.42
N SER A 28 -1.03 -13.97 -6.44
CA SER A 28 -1.10 -13.52 -7.83
C SER A 28 -2.45 -12.90 -8.23
N GLN A 29 -3.52 -13.24 -7.51
CA GLN A 29 -4.89 -12.74 -7.73
C GLN A 29 -5.14 -11.38 -7.05
N LEU A 30 -4.42 -11.11 -5.95
CA LEU A 30 -4.41 -9.79 -5.33
C LEU A 30 -3.42 -8.93 -6.11
N LYS A 31 -3.92 -8.12 -7.04
CA LYS A 31 -3.13 -7.09 -7.74
C LYS A 31 -2.72 -6.00 -6.75
N ILE A 32 -1.80 -6.33 -5.86
CA ILE A 32 -1.19 -5.39 -4.92
C ILE A 32 -0.43 -4.42 -5.80
N ASN A 33 -0.97 -3.22 -5.95
CA ASN A 33 -0.24 -2.16 -6.61
C ASN A 33 1.06 -1.99 -5.82
N PRO A 34 2.25 -2.18 -6.42
CA PRO A 34 3.52 -2.09 -5.70
C PRO A 34 3.73 -0.70 -5.06
N ARG A 35 2.94 0.29 -5.49
CA ARG A 35 2.93 1.62 -4.89
C ARG A 35 2.18 1.68 -3.56
N HIS A 36 1.30 0.72 -3.24
CA HIS A 36 0.50 0.62 -2.02
C HIS A 36 0.86 -0.66 -1.25
N ASP A 37 2.15 -0.87 -1.03
CA ASP A 37 2.72 -2.02 -0.31
C ASP A 37 2.65 -1.86 1.23
N PHE A 38 2.19 -0.71 1.71
CA PHE A 38 2.12 -0.41 3.14
C PHE A 38 0.67 -0.43 3.64
N MET A 39 0.41 -1.33 4.58
CA MET A 39 -0.91 -1.56 5.14
C MET A 39 -0.94 -1.15 6.60
N MET A 40 -1.98 -0.42 6.98
CA MET A 40 -2.18 0.03 8.36
C MET A 40 -3.63 -0.19 8.79
N VAL A 41 -3.80 -0.44 10.09
CA VAL A 41 -5.09 -0.58 10.74
C VAL A 41 -5.12 0.43 11.88
N PHE A 42 -6.13 1.30 11.88
CA PHE A 42 -6.27 2.34 12.87
C PHE A 42 -7.74 2.55 13.21
N THR A 43 -7.99 3.24 14.31
CA THR A 43 -9.33 3.66 14.73
C THR A 43 -9.35 5.17 14.79
N TRP A 44 -10.33 5.78 14.11
CA TRP A 44 -10.48 7.23 14.14
C TRP A 44 -10.98 7.71 15.49
N LYS A 45 -10.40 8.78 16.04
CA LYS A 45 -10.89 9.36 17.30
C LYS A 45 -12.28 10.01 17.18
N VAL A 46 -12.60 10.57 16.01
CA VAL A 46 -13.84 11.35 15.83
C VAL A 46 -15.06 10.47 15.64
N CYS A 47 -14.94 9.39 14.86
CA CYS A 47 -16.07 8.52 14.50
C CYS A 47 -15.92 7.10 15.05
N GLU A 48 -14.90 6.83 15.86
CA GLU A 48 -14.57 5.52 16.48
C GLU A 48 -14.55 4.33 15.50
N THR A 49 -14.53 4.63 14.21
CA THR A 49 -14.64 3.64 13.15
C THR A 49 -13.25 3.05 12.93
N ARG A 50 -13.14 1.74 13.09
CA ARG A 50 -11.92 1.00 12.76
C ARG A 50 -11.84 0.85 11.24
N SER A 51 -10.72 1.26 10.65
CA SER A 51 -10.49 1.14 9.22
C SER A 51 -9.14 0.54 8.91
N MET A 52 -9.07 -0.11 7.76
CA MET A 52 -7.88 -0.76 7.22
C MET A 52 -7.67 -0.24 5.82
N LYS A 53 -6.53 0.43 5.58
CA LYS A 53 -6.25 1.07 4.30
C LYS A 53 -4.80 0.79 3.89
N MET A 54 -4.61 0.58 2.58
CA MET A 54 -3.29 0.45 1.97
C MET A 54 -2.88 1.79 1.39
N VAL A 55 -1.75 2.30 1.86
CA VAL A 55 -1.20 3.59 1.42
C VAL A 55 0.21 3.39 0.89
N ARG A 56 0.77 4.40 0.25
CA ARG A 56 2.18 4.38 -0.12
C ARG A 56 3.03 4.63 1.11
N LYS A 57 4.07 3.81 1.31
CA LYS A 57 5.04 4.04 2.39
C LYS A 57 5.63 5.46 2.34
N GLU A 58 5.99 5.93 1.15
CA GLU A 58 6.55 7.27 0.95
C GLU A 58 5.61 8.39 1.38
N SER A 59 4.29 8.26 1.10
CA SER A 59 3.30 9.27 1.51
C SER A 59 3.15 9.33 3.03
N TYR A 60 3.29 8.18 3.71
CA TYR A 60 3.24 8.12 5.18
C TYR A 60 4.52 8.67 5.84
N GLU A 61 5.69 8.39 5.26
CA GLU A 61 6.99 8.77 5.84
C GLU A 61 7.47 10.18 5.46
N LYS A 62 7.21 10.63 4.23
CA LYS A 62 7.79 11.88 3.66
C LYS A 62 6.75 12.87 3.16
N GLY A 63 5.48 12.50 3.15
CA GLY A 63 4.41 13.27 2.53
C GLY A 63 3.21 13.47 3.45
N VAL A 64 2.06 13.50 2.79
CA VAL A 64 0.75 13.66 3.40
C VAL A 64 -0.10 12.46 2.99
N ALA A 65 -0.75 11.84 3.96
CA ALA A 65 -1.68 10.73 3.75
C ALA A 65 -3.02 11.06 4.41
N ALA A 66 -4.05 11.19 3.59
CA ALA A 66 -5.43 11.33 4.02
C ALA A 66 -6.28 10.24 3.36
N VAL A 67 -7.34 9.79 4.04
CA VAL A 67 -8.24 8.77 3.51
C VAL A 67 -9.68 9.07 3.85
N ARG A 68 -10.57 8.67 2.96
CA ARG A 68 -12.01 8.76 3.20
C ARG A 68 -12.44 7.68 4.19
N CYS A 69 -13.10 8.09 5.26
CA CYS A 69 -13.67 7.18 6.24
C CYS A 69 -15.07 6.75 5.81
N GLU A 70 -15.35 5.45 5.91
CA GLU A 70 -16.66 4.89 5.56
C GLU A 70 -17.72 5.10 6.66
N GLY A 71 -17.32 5.48 7.88
CA GLY A 71 -18.25 5.71 8.99
C GLY A 71 -18.84 7.11 9.04
N CYS A 72 -18.09 8.14 8.63
CA CYS A 72 -18.53 9.54 8.70
C CYS A 72 -18.46 10.28 7.35
N ASP A 73 -18.10 9.56 6.28
CA ASP A 73 -17.95 10.05 4.90
C ASP A 73 -16.95 11.21 4.67
N ASN A 74 -16.21 11.57 5.72
CA ASN A 74 -15.23 12.64 5.71
C ASN A 74 -13.81 12.13 5.43
N LEU A 75 -12.95 13.05 5.00
CA LEU A 75 -11.52 12.82 4.85
C LEU A 75 -10.83 12.96 6.22
N HIS A 76 -10.19 11.88 6.64
CA HIS A 76 -9.38 11.90 7.84
C HIS A 76 -7.90 11.85 7.50
N LEU A 77 -7.13 12.64 8.23
CA LEU A 77 -5.68 12.71 8.10
C LEU A 77 -5.02 11.58 8.89
N ILE A 78 -4.19 10.78 8.20
CA ILE A 78 -3.40 9.69 8.78
C ILE A 78 -2.02 10.20 9.19
N ALA A 79 -1.35 10.91 8.28
CA ALA A 79 -0.02 11.43 8.49
C ALA A 79 0.16 12.73 7.72
N ASP A 80 0.78 13.72 8.37
CA ASP A 80 1.26 14.94 7.74
C ASP A 80 2.69 15.20 8.21
N ARG A 81 3.64 14.88 7.34
CA ARG A 81 5.07 15.12 7.58
C ARG A 81 5.54 16.43 6.96
N ARG A 82 4.66 17.13 6.23
CA ARG A 82 4.96 18.38 5.54
C ARG A 82 4.41 19.62 6.26
N GLY A 83 3.62 19.42 7.31
CA GLY A 83 3.04 20.49 8.11
C GLY A 83 1.96 21.28 7.36
N TRP A 84 1.32 20.65 6.39
CA TRP A 84 0.25 21.28 5.62
C TRP A 84 -1.00 21.53 6.44
N PHE A 85 -1.27 20.73 7.46
CA PHE A 85 -2.48 20.84 8.30
C PHE A 85 -2.16 21.31 9.73
N GLY A 86 -1.01 21.96 9.93
CA GLY A 86 -0.51 22.36 11.25
C GLY A 86 -1.32 23.44 11.96
N GLU A 87 -2.06 24.27 11.21
CA GLU A 87 -2.95 25.32 11.73
C GLU A 87 -4.30 25.25 11.01
N PRO A 88 -5.43 25.53 11.70
CA PRO A 88 -6.74 25.64 11.05
C PRO A 88 -6.78 26.91 10.18
N GLY A 89 -6.29 26.82 8.95
CA GLY A 89 -6.41 27.84 7.91
C GLY A 89 -7.50 27.51 6.89
N SER A 90 -8.01 28.51 6.18
CA SER A 90 -8.95 28.26 5.06
C SER A 90 -8.19 27.71 3.84
N VAL A 91 -8.91 27.04 2.93
CA VAL A 91 -8.33 26.50 1.68
C VAL A 91 -7.67 27.61 0.84
N GLU A 92 -8.16 28.85 0.91
CA GLU A 92 -7.54 29.99 0.22
C GLU A 92 -6.15 30.34 0.79
N GLU A 93 -5.97 30.25 2.11
CA GLU A 93 -4.70 30.52 2.77
C GLU A 93 -3.62 29.48 2.41
N PHE A 94 -4.02 28.22 2.26
CA PHE A 94 -3.12 27.14 1.80
C PHE A 94 -2.70 27.31 0.32
N LEU A 95 -3.62 27.74 -0.54
CA LEU A 95 -3.33 28.00 -1.96
C LEU A 95 -2.43 29.23 -2.14
N GLY A 96 -2.55 30.24 -1.28
CA GLY A 96 -1.69 31.43 -1.32
C GLY A 96 -0.23 31.16 -0.95
N ARG A 97 0.02 30.20 -0.04
CA ARG A 97 1.38 29.89 0.45
C ARG A 97 2.24 29.07 -0.51
N SER A 98 1.62 28.31 -1.41
CA SER A 98 2.36 27.41 -2.33
C SER A 98 2.80 28.08 -3.64
N ASN A 99 2.41 29.34 -3.86
CA ASN A 99 2.65 30.08 -5.10
C ASN A 99 3.60 31.29 -4.92
N SER A 100 4.48 31.27 -3.91
CA SER A 100 5.51 32.30 -3.68
C SER A 100 6.91 31.75 -3.75
#